data_AF-A0A3D2FNG7-F1
#
_entry.id   AF-A0A3D2FNG7-F1
#
_cell.length_a   1.000
_cell.length_b   1.000
_cell.length_c   1.000
_cell.angle_alpha   90.00
_cell.angle_beta   90.00
_cell.angle_gamma   90.00
#
_symmetry.space_group_name_H-M   'P 1'
#
loop_
_entity.id
_entity.type
_entity.pdbx_description
1 polymer ?
#
loop_
_entity_poly.entity_id
_entity_poly.type
_entity_poly.pdbx_seq_one_letter_code
_entity_poly.pdbx_strand_id
1 'polypeptide(L)'
;PNGELVGIEAVVDKDLAGMKLAQVVDGDIYLVLTDVDHVFINYGKENEKPVRQMTTEEAKQYLADGQFPEGSMAPKVRACIAFVENG
;
A
#
# COMPACT_ATOMS: atom_id res chain seq x y z
N PRO A 1 -22.41 8.30 28.54
CA PRO A 1 -22.25 7.53 27.29
C PRO A 1 -21.76 6.10 27.62
N ASN A 2 -22.59 5.08 27.39
CA ASN A 2 -22.45 3.72 27.93
C ASN A 2 -21.40 2.82 27.20
N GLY A 3 -20.42 3.42 26.51
CA GLY A 3 -19.39 2.67 25.79
C GLY A 3 -19.88 1.89 24.56
N GLU A 4 -21.11 2.15 24.10
CA GLU A 4 -21.68 1.49 22.93
C GLU A 4 -21.04 1.99 21.63
N LEU A 5 -20.70 1.07 20.74
CA LEU A 5 -20.20 1.37 19.40
C LEU A 5 -21.38 1.65 18.46
N VAL A 6 -21.26 2.68 17.63
CA VAL A 6 -22.28 3.06 16.64
C VAL A 6 -21.62 3.13 15.27
N GLY A 7 -22.27 2.54 14.27
CA GLY A 7 -21.82 2.62 12.88
C GLY A 7 -21.96 4.05 12.34
N ILE A 8 -21.03 4.43 11.47
CA ILE A 8 -21.07 5.71 10.74
C ILE A 8 -20.98 5.46 9.24
N GLU A 9 -21.44 6.41 8.44
CA GLU A 9 -21.20 6.42 7.01
C GLU A 9 -19.76 6.85 6.73
N ALA A 10 -18.93 5.89 6.33
CA ALA A 10 -17.54 6.09 5.96
C ALA A 10 -17.08 5.01 4.98
N VAL A 11 -15.97 5.26 4.29
CA VAL A 11 -15.29 4.27 3.45
C VAL A 11 -13.94 3.97 4.08
N VAL A 12 -13.68 2.68 4.33
CA VAL A 12 -12.39 2.21 4.83
C VAL A 12 -11.54 1.80 3.64
N ASP A 13 -10.30 2.32 3.58
CA ASP A 13 -9.33 1.88 2.57
C ASP A 13 -8.97 0.41 2.79
N LYS A 14 -9.20 -0.42 1.76
CA LYS A 14 -9.01 -1.87 1.83
C LYS A 14 -7.54 -2.26 2.02
N ASP A 15 -6.60 -1.48 1.48
CA ASP A 15 -5.18 -1.81 1.54
C ASP A 15 -4.64 -1.45 2.94
N LEU A 16 -5.10 -0.37 3.56
CA LEU A 16 -4.78 -0.04 4.96
C LEU A 16 -5.46 -1.00 5.95
N ALA A 17 -6.72 -1.37 5.71
CA ALA A 17 -7.42 -2.35 6.53
C ALA A 17 -6.76 -3.74 6.46
N GLY A 18 -6.37 -4.17 5.25
CA GLY A 18 -5.63 -5.41 5.03
C GLY A 18 -4.29 -5.42 5.75
N MET A 19 -3.51 -4.34 5.63
CA MET A 19 -2.27 -4.17 6.38
C MET A 19 -2.51 -4.26 7.89
N LYS A 20 -3.54 -3.57 8.40
CA LYS A 20 -3.84 -3.58 9.84
C LYS A 20 -4.23 -4.97 10.33
N LEU A 21 -5.02 -5.71 9.55
CA LEU A 21 -5.35 -7.09 9.86
C LEU A 21 -4.11 -7.97 9.90
N ALA A 22 -3.22 -7.85 8.90
CA ALA A 22 -1.97 -8.62 8.83
C ALA A 22 -1.09 -8.40 10.07
N GLN A 23 -1.01 -7.16 10.58
CA GLN A 23 -0.34 -6.87 11.86
C GLN A 23 -1.02 -7.52 13.06
N VAL A 24 -2.36 -7.46 13.14
CA VAL A 24 -3.11 -7.97 14.29
C VAL A 24 -3.03 -9.50 14.41
N VAL A 25 -2.77 -10.19 13.31
CA VAL A 25 -2.65 -11.65 13.26
C VAL A 25 -1.20 -12.14 13.22
N ASP A 26 -0.21 -11.26 13.41
CA ASP A 26 1.23 -11.56 13.29
C ASP A 26 1.58 -12.28 11.98
N GLY A 27 1.06 -11.77 10.86
CA GLY A 27 1.30 -12.37 9.55
C GLY A 27 2.74 -12.15 9.07
N ASP A 28 3.39 -13.18 8.51
CA ASP A 28 4.74 -13.05 7.96
C ASP A 28 4.78 -12.32 6.60
N ILE A 29 3.67 -12.38 5.84
CA ILE A 29 3.58 -11.86 4.48
C ILE A 29 2.27 -11.08 4.32
N TYR A 30 2.39 -9.85 3.82
CA TYR A 30 1.27 -9.06 3.32
C TYR A 30 1.31 -9.00 1.79
N LEU A 31 0.26 -9.52 1.15
CA LEU A 31 0.16 -9.61 -0.31
C LEU A 31 -1.03 -8.81 -0.83
N VAL A 32 -0.75 -7.79 -1.65
CA VAL A 32 -1.78 -7.00 -2.34
C VAL A 32 -1.89 -7.50 -3.78
N LEU A 33 -3.05 -8.08 -4.12
CA LEU A 33 -3.35 -8.50 -5.49
C LEU A 33 -3.89 -7.30 -6.30
N THR A 34 -3.35 -7.11 -7.50
CA THR A 34 -3.73 -6.03 -8.44
C THR A 34 -3.79 -6.56 -9.87
N ASP A 35 -4.30 -5.74 -10.78
CA ASP A 35 -4.52 -6.01 -12.21
C ASP A 35 -3.28 -5.82 -13.11
N VAL A 36 -2.12 -5.54 -12.51
CA VAL A 36 -0.83 -5.39 -13.22
C VAL A 36 0.18 -6.40 -12.71
N ASP A 37 1.04 -6.90 -13.61
CA ASP A 37 2.02 -7.93 -13.29
C ASP A 37 3.08 -7.45 -12.28
N HIS A 38 3.41 -6.16 -12.31
CA HIS A 38 4.41 -5.53 -11.45
C HIS A 38 4.00 -4.10 -11.06
N VAL A 39 4.63 -3.57 -10.02
CA VAL A 39 4.71 -2.12 -9.83
C VAL A 39 5.73 -1.56 -10.82
N PHE A 40 5.46 -0.38 -11.39
CA PHE A 40 6.33 0.25 -12.38
C PHE A 40 6.72 1.66 -11.93
N ILE A 41 7.95 2.07 -12.26
CA ILE A 41 8.34 3.49 -12.31
C ILE A 41 8.24 3.98 -13.75
N ASN A 42 7.99 5.28 -13.93
CA ASN A 42 7.70 5.91 -15.22
C ASN A 42 6.56 5.21 -15.98
N TYR A 43 5.53 4.78 -15.25
CA TYR A 43 4.39 4.06 -15.83
C TYR A 43 3.75 4.85 -17.00
N GLY A 44 3.55 4.17 -18.13
CA GLY A 44 3.00 4.74 -19.36
C GLY A 44 3.96 5.64 -20.15
N LYS A 45 5.25 5.72 -19.79
CA LYS A 45 6.28 6.50 -20.51
C LYS A 45 7.24 5.59 -21.27
N GLU A 46 8.00 6.16 -22.20
CA GLU A 46 9.00 5.40 -23.00
C GLU A 46 10.07 4.71 -22.15
N ASN A 47 10.37 5.24 -20.96
CA ASN A 47 11.34 4.70 -20.01
C ASN A 47 10.68 3.98 -18.83
N GLU A 48 9.49 3.42 -19.03
CA GLU A 48 8.81 2.54 -18.07
C GLU A 48 9.71 1.38 -17.64
N LYS A 49 9.74 1.10 -16.33
CA LYS A 49 10.56 0.02 -15.78
C LYS A 49 9.83 -0.72 -14.65
N PRO A 50 9.74 -2.06 -14.70
CA PRO A 50 9.17 -2.84 -13.62
C PRO A 50 10.09 -2.82 -12.39
N VAL A 51 9.48 -2.66 -11.23
CA VAL A 51 10.11 -2.78 -9.91
C VAL A 51 9.80 -4.17 -9.38
N ARG A 52 10.79 -5.06 -9.44
CA ARG A 52 10.66 -6.45 -8.91
C ARG A 52 10.91 -6.53 -7.42
N GLN A 53 11.83 -5.71 -6.93
CA GLN A 53 12.18 -5.55 -5.53
C GLN A 53 12.61 -4.10 -5.31
N MET A 54 12.31 -3.58 -4.12
CA MET A 54 12.79 -2.29 -3.63
C MET A 54 12.78 -2.31 -2.11
N THR A 55 13.61 -1.47 -1.52
CA THR A 55 13.62 -1.14 -0.09
C THR A 55 12.47 -0.19 0.26
N THR A 56 12.17 -0.04 1.56
CA THR A 56 11.19 0.95 2.02
C THR A 56 11.68 2.37 1.75
N GLU A 57 12.99 2.63 1.80
CA GLU A 57 13.59 3.90 1.45
C GLU A 57 13.38 4.26 -0.02
N GLU A 58 13.65 3.32 -0.95
CA GLU A 58 13.40 3.51 -2.38
C GLU A 58 11.91 3.73 -2.66
N ALA A 59 11.04 2.95 -2.01
CA ALA A 59 9.59 3.10 -2.16
C ALA A 59 9.10 4.48 -1.68
N LYS A 60 9.63 4.98 -0.56
CA LYS A 60 9.36 6.33 -0.05
C LYS A 60 9.86 7.41 -1.02
N GLN A 61 11.04 7.23 -1.60
CA GLN A 61 11.56 8.15 -2.60
C GLN A 61 10.68 8.17 -3.87
N TYR A 62 10.29 7.01 -4.40
CA TYR A 62 9.41 6.92 -5.56
C TYR A 62 8.02 7.53 -5.31
N LEU A 63 7.49 7.40 -4.10
CA LEU A 63 6.28 8.12 -3.68
C LEU A 63 6.50 9.65 -3.71
N ALA A 64 7.60 10.13 -3.14
CA ALA A 64 7.94 11.56 -3.14
C ALA A 64 8.17 12.12 -4.57
N ASP A 65 8.71 11.29 -5.47
CA ASP A 65 8.93 11.62 -6.88
C ASP A 65 7.64 11.50 -7.72
N GLY A 66 6.51 11.12 -7.12
CA GLY A 66 5.22 11.00 -7.80
C GLY A 66 5.15 9.86 -8.81
N GLN A 67 5.95 8.79 -8.62
CA GLN A 67 5.97 7.63 -9.52
C GLN A 67 4.69 6.78 -9.43
N PHE A 68 3.96 6.88 -8.31
CA PHE A 68 2.78 6.07 -8.05
C PHE A 68 1.52 6.95 -7.96
N PRO A 69 0.47 6.68 -8.77
CA PRO A 69 -0.76 7.48 -8.72
C PRO A 69 -1.53 7.35 -7.39
N GLU A 70 -1.97 8.49 -6.84
CA GLU A 70 -2.72 8.58 -5.57
C GLU A 70 -4.06 7.84 -5.55
N GLY A 71 -4.70 7.68 -6.71
CA GLY A 71 -5.97 6.97 -6.83
C GLY A 71 -5.86 5.45 -6.97
N SER A 72 -4.64 4.88 -7.03
CA SER A 72 -4.47 3.44 -7.29
C SER A 72 -3.25 2.84 -6.61
N MET A 73 -2.05 3.14 -7.09
CA MET A 73 -0.83 2.43 -6.67
C MET A 73 -0.21 2.99 -5.40
N ALA A 74 -0.26 4.31 -5.19
CA ALA A 74 0.34 4.92 -4.00
C ALA A 74 -0.25 4.43 -2.67
N PRO A 75 -1.59 4.27 -2.51
CA PRO A 75 -2.15 3.65 -1.30
C PRO A 75 -1.61 2.24 -1.02
N LYS A 76 -1.42 1.42 -2.06
CA LYS A 76 -0.86 0.06 -1.95
C LYS A 76 0.57 0.09 -1.46
N VAL A 77 1.40 0.93 -2.07
CA VAL A 77 2.81 1.07 -1.71
C VAL A 77 2.94 1.56 -0.26
N ARG A 78 2.12 2.54 0.16
CA ARG A 78 2.10 3.01 1.55
C ARG A 78 1.69 1.91 2.53
N ALA A 79 0.68 1.10 2.20
CA ALA A 79 0.28 -0.03 3.04
C ALA A 79 1.40 -1.08 3.16
N CYS A 80 2.10 -1.40 2.06
CA CYS A 80 3.24 -2.32 2.10
C CYS A 80 4.42 -1.77 2.93
N ILE A 81 4.75 -0.48 2.79
CA ILE A 81 5.77 0.17 3.63
C ILE A 81 5.37 0.06 5.10
N ALA A 82 4.13 0.42 5.43
CA ALA A 82 3.64 0.36 6.81
C ALA A 82 3.69 -1.05 7.40
N PHE A 83 3.41 -2.08 6.60
CA PHE A 83 3.54 -3.47 7.01
C PHE A 83 5.00 -3.86 7.28
N VAL A 84 5.92 -3.55 6.36
CA VAL A 84 7.35 -3.89 6.55
C VAL A 84 7.97 -3.17 7.76
N GLU A 85 7.52 -1.96 8.07
CA GLU A 85 8.08 -1.16 9.17
C GLU A 85 7.47 -1.47 10.55
N ASN A 86 6.29 -2.09 10.60
CA ASN A 86 5.54 -2.26 11.85
C ASN A 86 4.93 -3.67 12.05
N GLY A 87 5.16 -4.59 11.11
CA GLY A 87 4.79 -6.00 11.20
C GLY A 87 5.85 -6.83 11.91
#